data_AF-A0A422PWJ1-F1
#
_entry.id   AF-A0A422PWJ1-F1
#
_cell.length_a   1.000
_cell.length_b   1.000
_cell.length_c   1.000
_cell.angle_alpha   90.00
_cell.angle_beta   90.00
_cell.angle_gamma   90.00
#
_symmetry.space_group_name_H-M   'P 1'
#
loop_
_entity.id
_entity.type
_entity.pdbx_description
1 polymer ?
#
loop_
_entity_poly.entity_id
_entity_poly.type
_entity_poly.pdbx_seq_one_letter_code
_entity_poly.pdbx_strand_id
1 'polypeptide(L)'
;MASSCSSSGSSTGSFPLADEGSVVREVVASLQLPLQRQQELLTRIQNCEEEIEKLKLYSLRRPSGGLLSPSEAQKGSEWKAGCKNGELGAGAERMCDYCFKVARCWPCQECEREWYCSSPCQRLREHVHRPFCRHRRQLR
;
A
#
# COMPACT_ATOMS: atom_id res chain seq x y z
N MET A 1 -91.74 -17.22 -7.29
CA MET A 1 -91.57 -17.35 -5.83
C MET A 1 -90.11 -17.66 -5.56
N ALA A 2 -89.49 -16.89 -4.67
CA ALA A 2 -88.07 -16.94 -4.31
C ALA A 2 -87.83 -17.88 -3.11
N SER A 3 -86.63 -18.47 -3.04
CA SER A 3 -85.89 -18.95 -1.84
C SER A 3 -84.61 -19.61 -2.37
N SER A 4 -83.39 -19.03 -2.31
CA SER A 4 -82.54 -18.55 -1.21
C SER A 4 -81.92 -19.63 -0.31
N CYS A 5 -80.63 -19.39 -0.02
CA CYS A 5 -79.69 -19.97 0.97
C CYS A 5 -78.86 -21.20 0.55
N SER A 6 -77.59 -21.37 0.94
CA SER A 6 -76.50 -20.49 1.37
C SER A 6 -75.21 -21.33 1.41
N SER A 7 -74.11 -20.72 0.99
CA SER A 7 -72.70 -20.88 1.41
C SER A 7 -72.20 -22.17 2.06
N SER A 8 -71.12 -22.72 1.50
CA SER A 8 -70.01 -23.25 2.29
C SER A 8 -68.73 -22.68 1.73
N GLY A 9 -68.15 -21.75 2.49
CA GLY A 9 -66.94 -21.04 2.13
C GLY A 9 -65.74 -21.98 2.14
N SER A 10 -65.02 -22.01 1.03
CA SER A 10 -63.64 -22.47 1.01
C SER A 10 -62.78 -21.24 1.21
N SER A 11 -62.28 -21.10 2.44
CA SER A 11 -61.31 -20.10 2.85
C SER A 11 -60.07 -20.21 1.97
N THR A 12 -60.00 -19.39 0.93
CA THR A 12 -58.76 -19.14 0.21
C THR A 12 -57.84 -18.39 1.16
N GLY A 13 -56.86 -19.12 1.69
CA GLY A 13 -55.76 -18.55 2.45
C GLY A 13 -55.20 -17.36 1.67
N SER A 14 -55.37 -16.17 2.23
CA SER A 14 -54.74 -14.96 1.74
C SER A 14 -53.25 -15.07 2.05
N PHE A 15 -52.50 -15.70 1.13
CA PHE A 15 -51.06 -15.50 1.09
C PHE A 15 -50.82 -14.02 0.79
N PRO A 16 -49.99 -13.31 1.56
CA PRO A 16 -49.60 -11.97 1.19
C PRO A 16 -48.84 -12.10 -0.12
N LEU A 17 -49.47 -11.65 -1.22
CA LEU A 17 -48.78 -11.39 -2.47
C LEU A 17 -47.73 -10.35 -2.15
N ALA A 18 -46.50 -10.81 -1.90
CA ALA A 18 -45.35 -9.94 -1.81
C ALA A 18 -45.34 -9.14 -3.12
N ASP A 19 -45.45 -7.82 -3.01
CA ASP A 19 -45.34 -6.91 -4.14
C ASP A 19 -43.96 -7.13 -4.76
N GLU A 20 -43.89 -7.90 -5.84
CA GLU A 20 -42.66 -8.19 -6.57
C GLU A 20 -41.95 -6.88 -6.96
N GLY A 21 -42.72 -5.82 -7.21
CA GLY A 21 -42.20 -4.47 -7.45
C GLY A 21 -41.47 -3.88 -6.24
N SER A 22 -41.85 -4.25 -5.01
CA SER A 22 -41.17 -3.82 -3.78
C SER A 22 -39.81 -4.49 -3.61
N VAL A 23 -39.74 -5.81 -3.87
CA VAL A 23 -38.49 -6.57 -3.76
C VAL A 23 -37.47 -6.09 -4.78
N VAL A 24 -37.90 -5.84 -6.03
CA VAL A 24 -37.02 -5.31 -7.08
C VAL A 24 -36.49 -3.92 -6.71
N ARG A 25 -37.33 -3.03 -6.17
CA ARG A 25 -36.90 -1.69 -5.72
C ARG A 25 -35.86 -1.77 -4.60
N GLU A 26 -36.05 -2.68 -3.65
CA GLU A 26 -35.13 -2.89 -2.53
C GLU A 26 -33.76 -3.44 -3.00
N VAL A 27 -33.77 -4.41 -3.92
CA VAL A 27 -32.55 -4.93 -4.54
C VAL A 27 -31.82 -3.82 -5.30
N VAL A 28 -32.52 -3.01 -6.10
CA VAL A 28 -31.92 -1.89 -6.82
C VAL A 28 -31.30 -0.88 -5.86
N ALA A 29 -32.00 -0.51 -4.78
CA ALA A 29 -31.46 0.39 -3.76
C ALA A 29 -30.20 -0.19 -3.09
N SER A 30 -30.19 -1.50 -2.81
CA SER A 30 -29.05 -2.18 -2.19
C SER A 30 -27.80 -2.20 -3.08
N LEU A 31 -27.97 -2.23 -4.41
CA LEU A 31 -26.89 -2.28 -5.39
C LEU A 31 -26.36 -0.89 -5.78
N GLN A 32 -27.15 0.15 -5.55
CA GLN A 32 -26.82 1.52 -5.97
C GLN A 32 -25.57 2.06 -5.28
N LEU A 33 -25.44 1.85 -3.96
CA LEU A 33 -24.29 2.31 -3.18
C LEU A 33 -22.99 1.53 -3.52
N PRO A 34 -22.99 0.18 -3.61
CA PRO A 34 -21.84 -0.58 -4.12
C PRO A 34 -21.39 -0.14 -5.52
N LEU A 35 -22.34 0.08 -6.45
CA LEU A 35 -22.03 0.51 -7.81
C LEU A 35 -21.35 1.89 -7.82
N GLN A 36 -21.87 2.84 -7.06
CA GLN A 36 -21.28 4.17 -6.93
C GLN A 36 -19.86 4.10 -6.36
N ARG A 37 -19.65 3.28 -5.33
CA ARG A 37 -18.33 3.06 -4.75
C ARG A 37 -17.36 2.41 -5.74
N GLN A 38 -17.84 1.46 -6.55
CA GLN A 38 -17.02 0.82 -7.58
C GLN A 38 -16.61 1.84 -8.66
N GLN A 39 -17.52 2.70 -9.08
CA GLN A 39 -17.22 3.79 -10.03
C GLN A 39 -16.18 4.76 -9.46
N GLU A 40 -16.32 5.19 -8.21
CA GLU A 40 -15.34 6.05 -7.55
C GLU A 40 -13.94 5.40 -7.51
N LEU A 41 -13.87 4.11 -7.16
CA LEU A 41 -12.61 3.38 -7.10
C LEU A 41 -11.95 3.27 -8.48
N LEU A 42 -12.73 2.99 -9.53
CA LEU A 42 -12.22 2.95 -10.90
C LEU A 42 -11.62 4.29 -11.32
N THR A 43 -12.30 5.40 -11.02
CA THR A 43 -11.76 6.74 -11.27
C THR A 43 -10.45 6.99 -10.51
N ARG A 44 -10.37 6.57 -9.25
CA ARG A 44 -9.15 6.73 -8.45
C ARG A 44 -7.99 5.90 -9.01
N ILE A 45 -8.25 4.69 -9.48
CA ILE A 45 -7.24 3.83 -10.11
C ILE A 45 -6.72 4.49 -11.38
N GLN A 46 -7.59 4.98 -12.26
CA GLN A 46 -7.20 5.66 -13.49
C GLN A 46 -6.30 6.86 -13.20
N ASN A 47 -6.66 7.70 -12.22
CA ASN A 47 -5.81 8.83 -11.81
C ASN A 47 -4.43 8.37 -11.31
N CYS A 48 -4.36 7.29 -10.54
CA CYS A 48 -3.08 6.74 -10.10
C CYS A 48 -2.25 6.20 -11.27
N GLU A 49 -2.87 5.55 -12.25
CA GLU A 49 -2.19 5.04 -13.43
C GLU A 49 -1.57 6.19 -14.26
N GLU A 50 -2.30 7.28 -14.46
CA GLU A 50 -1.78 8.48 -15.14
C GLU A 50 -0.60 9.11 -14.40
N GLU A 51 -0.69 9.25 -13.08
CA GLU A 51 0.41 9.81 -12.28
C GLU A 51 1.66 8.91 -12.32
N ILE A 52 1.48 7.59 -12.29
CA ILE A 52 2.58 6.64 -12.47
C ILE A 52 3.21 6.81 -13.86
N GLU A 53 2.41 6.96 -14.91
CA GLU A 53 2.92 7.19 -16.26
C GLU A 53 3.70 8.50 -16.37
N LYS A 54 3.19 9.59 -15.78
CA LYS A 54 3.92 10.86 -15.69
C LYS A 54 5.26 10.67 -14.97
N LEU A 55 5.28 10.00 -13.83
CA LEU A 55 6.50 9.74 -13.06
C LEU A 55 7.52 8.87 -13.84
N LYS A 56 7.04 7.91 -14.64
CA LYS A 56 7.90 7.12 -15.55
C LYS A 56 8.55 8.04 -16.59
N LEU A 57 7.79 8.93 -17.21
CA LEU A 57 8.31 9.89 -18.19
C LEU A 57 9.30 10.90 -17.57
N TYR A 58 9.05 11.39 -16.35
CA TYR A 58 10.00 12.22 -15.62
C TYR A 58 11.29 11.47 -15.26
N SER A 59 11.20 10.18 -14.94
CA SER A 59 12.37 9.34 -14.67
C SER A 59 13.22 9.12 -15.93
N LEU A 60 12.59 9.03 -17.10
CA LEU A 60 13.25 8.94 -18.40
C LEU A 60 13.87 10.26 -18.88
N ARG A 61 13.29 11.41 -18.51
CA ARG A 61 13.80 12.76 -18.87
C ARG A 61 14.86 13.31 -17.93
N ARG A 62 15.19 12.62 -16.84
CA ARG A 62 16.33 13.02 -16.00
C ARG A 62 17.61 12.78 -16.82
N PRO A 63 18.45 13.80 -17.07
CA PRO A 63 19.75 13.57 -17.67
C PRO A 63 20.48 12.55 -16.80
N SER A 64 20.85 11.43 -17.42
CA SER A 64 21.59 10.33 -16.82
C SER A 64 22.84 10.85 -16.11
N GLY A 65 22.71 11.12 -14.81
CA GLY A 65 23.83 11.10 -13.88
C GLY A 65 24.22 9.64 -13.65
N GLY A 66 24.90 9.06 -14.66
CA GLY A 66 25.69 7.84 -14.65
C GLY A 66 25.26 6.69 -13.73
N LEU A 67 24.52 5.73 -14.27
CA LEU A 67 24.74 4.33 -13.90
C LEU A 67 25.57 3.71 -15.03
N LEU A 68 26.88 3.60 -14.80
CA LEU A 68 27.76 2.80 -15.63
C LEU A 68 27.44 1.32 -15.43
N SER A 69 27.40 0.58 -16.53
CA SER A 69 27.30 -0.88 -16.55
C SER A 69 28.45 -1.55 -15.78
N PRO A 70 28.24 -2.71 -15.12
CA PRO A 70 29.25 -3.37 -14.31
C PRO A 70 30.45 -3.99 -15.05
N SER A 71 30.77 -3.61 -16.29
CA SER A 71 31.72 -4.35 -17.12
C SER A 71 33.13 -3.75 -17.25
N GLU A 72 33.42 -2.58 -16.66
CA GLU A 72 34.78 -1.98 -16.75
C GLU A 72 35.35 -1.45 -15.43
N ALA A 73 34.81 -1.82 -14.27
CA ALA A 73 35.40 -1.47 -12.97
C ALA A 73 36.51 -2.44 -12.51
N GLN A 74 37.19 -3.10 -13.45
CA GLN A 74 38.21 -4.11 -13.18
C GLN A 74 39.57 -3.68 -13.73
N LYS A 75 40.03 -2.46 -13.41
CA LYS A 75 41.45 -2.12 -13.46
C LYS A 75 41.73 -0.88 -12.61
N GLY A 76 42.45 -1.08 -11.50
CA GLY A 76 43.13 -0.01 -10.78
C GLY A 76 42.39 0.57 -9.58
N SER A 77 42.40 -0.15 -8.47
CA SER A 77 42.70 0.48 -7.18
C SER A 77 42.96 -0.61 -6.15
N GLU A 78 44.22 -0.70 -5.77
CA GLU A 78 44.70 -1.45 -4.64
C GLU A 78 44.17 -0.78 -3.35
N TRP A 79 42.96 -1.13 -2.96
CA TRP A 79 42.32 -0.70 -1.73
C TRP A 79 42.98 -1.41 -0.54
N LYS A 80 44.07 -0.77 -0.11
CA LYS A 80 44.83 -1.09 1.10
C LYS A 80 43.89 -1.09 2.30
N ALA A 81 43.51 -2.28 2.75
CA ALA A 81 42.84 -2.51 4.02
C ALA A 81 43.81 -2.09 5.14
N GLY A 82 43.63 -0.89 5.67
CA GLY A 82 44.44 -0.40 6.77
C GLY A 82 43.98 0.95 7.26
N CYS A 83 43.14 0.95 8.29
CA CYS A 83 43.26 1.90 9.40
C CYS A 83 42.66 1.28 10.66
N LYS A 84 43.55 0.94 11.59
CA LYS A 84 43.26 0.59 12.97
C LYS A 84 42.80 1.85 13.73
N ASN A 85 41.84 1.60 14.62
CA ASN A 85 41.58 2.22 15.92
C ASN A 85 41.15 3.69 15.98
N GLY A 86 39.91 3.85 16.44
CA GLY A 86 39.30 5.06 16.95
C GLY A 86 37.92 4.73 17.48
N GLU A 87 37.87 4.11 18.66
CA GLU A 87 36.66 3.92 19.49
C GLU A 87 35.92 5.26 19.69
N LEU A 88 34.67 5.32 19.23
CA LEU A 88 33.48 5.68 20.03
C LEU A 88 32.26 5.77 19.10
N GLY A 89 31.25 4.95 19.37
CA GLY A 89 29.93 5.03 18.74
C GLY A 89 29.68 3.92 17.71
N ALA A 90 28.95 2.89 18.12
CA ALA A 90 28.61 1.71 17.35
C ALA A 90 27.82 2.03 16.07
N GLY A 91 28.51 2.38 15.00
CA GLY A 91 28.03 2.31 13.62
C GLY A 91 28.87 1.28 12.89
N ALA A 92 28.38 0.03 12.80
CA ALA A 92 29.00 -0.94 11.92
C ALA A 92 28.89 -0.45 10.46
N GLU A 93 29.89 -0.76 9.63
CA GLU A 93 29.75 -0.56 8.19
C GLU A 93 28.61 -1.46 7.70
N ARG A 94 27.52 -0.82 7.26
CA ARG A 94 26.33 -1.46 6.73
C ARG A 94 25.87 -0.70 5.49
N MET A 95 25.10 -1.38 4.66
CA MET A 95 24.43 -0.73 3.56
C MET A 95 23.27 0.12 4.08
N CYS A 96 23.23 1.39 3.70
CA CYS A 96 22.13 2.28 4.05
C CYS A 96 20.84 1.84 3.34
N ASP A 97 19.78 1.69 4.10
CA ASP A 97 18.46 1.25 3.64
C ASP A 97 17.73 2.22 2.69
N TYR A 98 18.18 3.48 2.63
CA TYR A 98 17.65 4.51 1.74
C TYR A 98 18.51 4.73 0.49
N CYS A 99 19.82 4.98 0.67
CA CYS A 99 20.70 5.36 -0.43
C CYS A 99 21.59 4.22 -0.95
N PHE A 100 21.51 3.04 -0.34
CA PHE A 100 22.22 1.81 -0.72
C PHE A 100 23.75 1.91 -0.74
N LYS A 101 24.33 2.96 -0.14
CA LYS A 101 25.78 3.09 0.05
C LYS A 101 26.23 2.34 1.30
N VAL A 102 27.36 1.65 1.23
CA VAL A 102 28.04 1.12 2.40
C VAL A 102 28.67 2.28 3.16
N ALA A 103 28.26 2.48 4.40
CA ALA A 103 28.76 3.54 5.27
C ALA A 103 28.58 3.12 6.73
N ARG A 104 29.13 3.92 7.66
CA ARG A 104 28.73 3.84 9.06
C ARG A 104 27.26 4.24 9.15
N CYS A 105 26.41 3.26 9.46
CA CYS A 105 24.98 3.47 9.56
C CYS A 105 24.51 3.26 11.00
N TRP A 106 23.46 3.99 11.37
CA TRP A 106 22.80 3.88 12.66
C TRP A 106 21.45 3.19 12.52
N PRO A 107 21.08 2.31 13.47
CA PRO A 107 19.79 1.67 13.44
C PRO A 107 18.64 2.67 13.69
N CYS A 108 17.48 2.37 13.14
CA CYS A 108 16.22 3.01 13.54
C CYS A 108 16.03 2.84 15.06
N GLN A 109 15.83 3.95 15.78
CA GLN A 109 15.71 3.97 17.25
C GLN A 109 14.47 3.23 17.77
N GLU A 110 13.48 3.00 16.92
CA GLU A 110 12.22 2.35 17.31
C GLU A 110 12.26 0.83 17.13
N CYS A 111 12.70 0.37 15.96
CA CYS A 111 12.63 -1.04 15.59
C CYS A 111 13.98 -1.74 15.48
N GLU A 112 15.07 -0.98 15.33
CA GLU A 112 16.43 -1.47 15.07
C GLU A 112 16.58 -2.41 13.86
N ARG A 113 15.57 -2.45 12.97
CA ARG A 113 15.53 -3.33 11.78
C ARG A 113 16.04 -2.68 10.51
N GLU A 114 16.20 -1.36 10.50
CA GLU A 114 16.68 -0.59 9.35
C GLU A 114 17.85 0.28 9.77
N TRP A 115 18.78 0.55 8.84
CA TRP A 115 20.03 1.26 9.07
C TRP A 115 20.20 2.42 8.11
N TYR A 116 20.53 3.59 8.65
CA TYR A 116 20.69 4.81 7.85
C TYR A 116 22.04 5.46 8.07
N CYS A 117 22.68 5.89 6.99
CA CYS A 117 23.96 6.60 7.03
C CYS A 117 23.84 8.08 7.45
N SER A 118 22.63 8.60 7.57
CA SER A 118 22.37 9.99 7.97
C SER A 118 20.90 10.22 8.33
N SER A 119 20.60 11.24 9.14
CA SER A 119 19.22 11.62 9.48
C SER A 119 18.35 11.98 8.26
N PRO A 120 18.87 12.65 7.19
CA PRO A 120 18.13 12.82 5.95
C PRO A 120 17.69 11.51 5.31
N CYS A 121 18.55 10.48 5.26
CA CYS A 121 18.20 9.17 4.72
C CYS A 121 17.07 8.51 5.51
N GLN A 122 17.08 8.64 6.84
CA GLN A 122 16.01 8.15 7.70
C GLN A 122 14.68 8.88 7.43
N ARG A 123 14.67 10.22 7.42
CA ARG A 123 13.46 11.01 7.14
C ARG A 123 12.88 10.72 5.77
N LEU A 124 13.73 10.56 4.76
CA LEU A 124 13.29 10.26 3.40
C LEU A 124 12.69 8.85 3.30
N ARG A 125 13.11 7.88 4.12
CA ARG A 125 12.49 6.55 4.16
C ARG A 125 11.31 6.47 5.15
N GLU A 126 11.13 7.44 6.04
CA GLU A 126 10.14 7.38 7.13
C GLU A 126 8.73 7.07 6.63
N HIS A 127 8.28 7.71 5.54
CA HIS A 127 6.92 7.53 5.03
C HIS A 127 6.60 6.09 4.60
N VAL A 128 7.58 5.35 4.07
CA VAL A 128 7.43 3.92 3.74
C VAL A 128 7.77 3.01 4.91
N HIS A 129 8.69 3.43 5.78
CA HIS A 129 9.13 2.64 6.93
C HIS A 129 8.09 2.61 8.06
N ARG A 130 7.49 3.76 8.37
CA ARG A 130 6.63 3.99 9.54
C ARG A 130 5.49 2.97 9.71
N PRO A 131 4.77 2.53 8.66
CA PRO A 131 3.73 1.50 8.81
C PRO A 131 4.26 0.14 9.28
N PHE A 132 5.52 -0.17 8.99
CA PHE A 132 6.18 -1.44 9.33
C PHE A 132 7.17 -1.31 10.51
N CYS A 133 7.43 -0.07 10.95
CA CYS A 133 8.24 0.26 12.10
C CYS A 133 7.54 -0.21 13.38
N ARG A 134 7.70 -1.49 13.70
CA ARG A 134 7.20 -2.05 14.96
C ARG A 134 8.22 -1.78 16.05
N HIS A 135 7.82 -0.97 17.03
CA HIS A 135 8.55 -0.77 18.27
C HIS A 135 8.88 -2.13 18.89
N ARG A 136 10.16 -2.47 19.03
CA ARG A 136 10.57 -3.60 19.88
C ARG A 136 10.44 -3.13 21.33
N ARG A 137 9.21 -3.11 21.88
CA ARG A 137 9.08 -3.12 23.34
C ARG A 137 9.57 -4.47 23.84
N GLN A 138 10.78 -4.43 24.37
CA GLN A 138 11.42 -5.38 25.28
C GLN A 138 10.51 -6.51 25.76
N LEU A 139 10.60 -7.69 25.12
CA LEU A 139 10.56 -8.93 25.88
C LEU A 139 11.99 -9.10 26.38
N ARG A 140 12.20 -8.78 27.66
CA ARG A 140 13.44 -9.04 28.39
C ARG A 140 13.75 -10.53 28.42
#